data_AF-A0A0F9NM84-F1
#
_entry.id   AF-A0A0F9NM84-F1
#
_cell.length_a   1.000
_cell.length_b   1.000
_cell.length_c   1.000
_cell.angle_alpha   90.00
_cell.angle_beta   90.00
_cell.angle_gamma   90.00
#
_symmetry.space_group_name_H-M   'P 1'
#
loop_
_entity.id
_entity.type
_entity.pdbx_description
1 polymer ?
#
loop_
_entity_poly.entity_id
_entity_poly.type
_entity_poly.pdbx_seq_one_letter_code
_entity_poly.pdbx_strand_id
1 'polypeptide(L)' 'MQNTSTKVTGNKLVITIDLKAKATPSASGKTMVIASTRGNQPIPFGDEVLHLGLNLYRKK' A
#
# COMPACT_ATOMS: atom_id res chain seq x y z
N MET A 1 -5.36 3.86 -4.34
CA MET A 1 -4.51 2.69 -4.01
C MET A 1 -4.18 1.92 -5.27
N GLN A 2 -2.99 1.31 -5.38
CA GLN A 2 -2.55 0.46 -6.49
C GLN A 2 -2.10 -0.89 -5.92
N ASN A 3 -2.70 -1.99 -6.40
CA ASN A 3 -2.39 -3.36 -5.99
C ASN A 3 -2.33 -3.55 -4.46
N THR A 4 -3.24 -2.88 -3.74
CA THR A 4 -3.35 -2.96 -2.28
C THR A 4 -4.83 -3.01 -1.92
N SER A 5 -5.19 -3.91 -1.01
CA SER A 5 -6.48 -3.95 -0.33
C SER A 5 -6.24 -3.96 1.18
N THR A 6 -7.09 -3.29 1.94
CA THR A 6 -6.99 -3.17 3.39
C THR A 6 -8.27 -3.65 4.06
N LYS A 7 -8.14 -4.32 5.21
CA LYS A 7 -9.26 -4.71 6.06
C LYS A 7 -8.86 -4.61 7.53
N VAL A 8 -9.67 -3.96 8.35
CA VAL A 8 -9.51 -3.99 9.80
C VAL A 8 -10.22 -5.24 10.34
N THR A 9 -9.53 -6.04 11.15
CA THR A 9 -10.08 -7.22 11.82
C THR A 9 -9.66 -7.19 13.28
N GLY A 10 -10.61 -6.90 14.18
CA GLY A 10 -10.31 -6.60 15.58
C GLY A 10 -9.38 -5.40 15.67
N ASN A 11 -8.22 -5.56 16.30
CA ASN A 11 -7.18 -4.54 16.43
C ASN A 11 -6.08 -4.62 15.35
N LYS A 12 -6.30 -5.36 14.26
CA LYS A 12 -5.29 -5.58 13.20
C LYS A 12 -5.72 -4.97 11.88
N LEU A 13 -4.80 -4.26 11.24
CA LEU A 13 -4.92 -3.87 9.83
C LEU A 13 -4.29 -4.96 8.95
N VAL A 14 -5.11 -5.68 8.20
CA VAL A 14 -4.67 -6.68 7.23
C VAL A 14 -4.54 -6.01 5.87
N ILE A 15 -3.35 -6.11 5.28
CA ILE A 15 -3.03 -5.56 3.96
C ILE A 15 -2.74 -6.71 3.01
N THR A 16 -3.49 -6.79 1.91
CA THR A 16 -3.31 -7.82 0.89
C THR A 16 -2.75 -7.19 -0.38
N ILE A 17 -1.71 -7.82 -0.92
CA ILE A 17 -0.96 -7.39 -2.09
C ILE A 17 -0.74 -8.61 -2.99
N ASP A 18 -1.06 -8.51 -4.28
CA ASP A 18 -0.69 -9.54 -5.25
C ASP A 18 0.78 -9.36 -5.68
N LEU A 19 1.64 -10.31 -5.33
CA LEU A 19 3.06 -10.29 -5.66
C LEU A 19 3.34 -10.57 -7.14
N LYS A 20 2.38 -11.11 -7.89
CA LYS A 20 2.48 -11.42 -9.33
C LYS A 20 2.01 -10.26 -10.21
N ALA A 21 1.39 -9.23 -9.64
CA ALA A 21 0.94 -8.06 -10.39
C ALA A 21 2.11 -7.36 -11.10
N LYS A 22 1.82 -6.78 -12.28
CA LYS A 22 2.81 -6.06 -13.08
C LYS A 22 3.32 -4.83 -12.33
N ALA A 23 4.63 -4.78 -12.09
CA ALA A 23 5.26 -3.63 -11.48
C ALA A 23 5.38 -2.46 -12.48
N THR A 24 5.20 -1.23 -11.98
CA THR A 24 5.33 0.01 -12.77
C THR A 24 6.60 0.77 -12.38
N PRO A 25 7.34 1.37 -13.32
CA PRO A 25 8.52 2.17 -12.98
C PRO A 25 8.13 3.34 -12.07
N SER A 26 8.96 3.63 -11.06
CA SER A 26 8.79 4.82 -10.23
C SER A 26 9.17 6.09 -10.99
N ALA A 27 8.68 7.25 -10.52
CA ALA A 27 8.94 8.55 -11.15
C ALA A 27 10.44 8.88 -11.26
N SER A 28 11.26 8.42 -10.31
CA SER A 28 12.72 8.60 -10.36
C SER A 28 13.44 7.57 -11.25
N GLY A 29 12.72 6.57 -11.77
CA GLY A 29 13.27 5.49 -12.59
C GLY A 29 14.12 4.46 -11.82
N LYS A 30 14.35 4.66 -10.52
CA LYS A 30 15.25 3.85 -9.68
C LYS A 30 14.63 2.54 -9.18
N THR A 31 13.31 2.44 -9.18
CA THR A 31 12.58 1.29 -8.60
C THR A 31 11.40 0.88 -9.47
N MET A 32 10.99 -0.39 -9.33
CA MET A 32 9.77 -0.93 -9.92
C MET A 32 8.71 -1.11 -8.82
N VAL A 33 7.71 -0.25 -8.80
CA VAL A 33 6.63 -0.26 -7.81
C VAL A 33 5.68 -1.41 -8.08
N ILE A 34 5.56 -2.33 -7.11
CA ILE A 34 4.62 -3.46 -7.14
C ILE A 34 3.27 -3.02 -6.56
N ALA A 35 3.30 -2.26 -5.48
CA ALA A 35 2.10 -1.84 -4.76
C ALA A 35 2.32 -0.48 -4.09
N SER A 36 1.29 0.35 -4.01
CA SER A 36 1.37 1.67 -3.36
C SER A 36 0.01 2.14 -2.89
N THR A 37 -0.04 2.77 -1.71
CA THR A 37 -1.22 3.52 -1.27
C THR A 37 -1.42 4.82 -2.05
N ARG A 38 -0.40 5.27 -2.81
CA ARG A 38 -0.33 6.55 -3.52
C ARG A 38 -0.50 7.75 -2.59
N GLY A 39 0.28 7.76 -1.51
CA GLY A 39 0.21 8.76 -0.44
C GLY A 39 -0.39 8.18 0.84
N ASN A 40 -0.65 9.04 1.80
CA ASN A 40 -1.24 8.64 3.08
C ASN A 40 -2.75 8.43 2.90
N GLN A 41 -3.21 7.20 3.07
CA GLN A 41 -4.63 6.85 3.03
C GLN A 41 -5.22 6.82 4.44
N PRO A 42 -6.39 7.45 4.68
CA PRO A 42 -7.07 7.36 5.96
C PRO A 42 -7.63 5.95 6.17
N ILE A 43 -7.42 5.39 7.36
CA ILE A 43 -7.92 4.10 7.82
C ILE A 43 -8.71 4.36 9.11
N PRO A 44 -10.04 4.34 9.05
CA PRO A 44 -10.88 4.46 10.24
C PRO A 44 -10.63 3.30 11.22
N PHE A 45 -10.47 3.61 12.50
CA PHE A 45 -10.30 2.63 13.57
C PHE A 45 -10.94 3.14 14.87
N GLY A 46 -12.15 2.67 15.18
CA GLY A 46 -12.94 3.23 16.28
C GLY A 46 -13.26 4.70 16.03
N ASP A 47 -12.95 5.56 17.00
CA ASP A 47 -13.15 7.02 16.92
C ASP A 47 -11.94 7.76 16.31
N GLU A 48 -10.90 7.04 15.91
CA GLU A 48 -9.68 7.60 15.33
C GLU A 48 -9.60 7.38 13.81
N VAL A 49 -8.87 8.27 13.14
CA VAL A 49 -8.46 8.12 11.74
C VAL A 49 -6.94 7.99 11.69
N LEU A 50 -6.48 6.78 11.39
CA LEU A 50 -5.06 6.50 11.20
C LEU A 50 -4.68 6.78 9.74
N HIS A 51 -3.43 7.17 9.47
CA HIS A 51 -2.96 7.42 8.10
C HIS A 51 -1.91 6.39 7.67
N LEU A 52 -2.23 5.61 6.63
CA LEU A 52 -1.36 4.58 6.07
C LEU A 52 -0.63 5.07 4.81
N GLY A 53 0.69 5.19 4.90
CA GLY A 53 1.58 5.28 3.75
C GLY A 53 2.33 3.97 3.53
N LEU A 54 2.12 3.29 2.40
CA LEU A 54 2.81 2.04 2.09
C LEU A 54 3.25 1.98 0.63
N ASN A 55 4.49 1.54 0.41
CA ASN A 55 5.03 1.21 -0.90
C ASN A 55 5.74 -0.15 -0.84
N LEU A 56 5.42 -1.03 -1.78
CA LEU A 56 6.18 -2.24 -2.06
C LEU A 56 6.83 -2.09 -3.43
N TYR A 57 8.15 -2.25 -3.50
CA TYR A 57 8.91 -2.07 -4.73
C TYR A 57 10.06 -3.07 -4.85
N ARG A 58 10.49 -3.32 -6.09
CA ARG A 58 11.78 -3.95 -6.38
C ARG A 58 12.80 -2.85 -6.66
N LYS A 59 13.96 -2.94 -6.03
CA LYS A 59 15.12 -2.15 -6.44
C LYS A 59 15.55 -2.68 -7.82
N LYS A 60 15.92 -1.76 -8.71
CA LYS A 60 16.64 -2.16 -9.92
C LYS A 60 18.06 -2.62 -9.56
#